data_AF-A0A512PLQ6-F1
#
_entry.id   AF-A0A512PLQ6-F1
#
_cell.length_a   1.000
_cell.length_b   1.000
_cell.length_c   1.000
_cell.angle_alpha   90.00
_cell.angle_beta   90.00
_cell.angle_gamma   90.00
#
_symmetry.space_group_name_H-M   'P 1'
#
loop_
_entity.id
_entity.type
_entity.pdbx_description
1 polymer ?
#
loop_
_entity_poly.entity_id
_entity_poly.type
_entity_poly.pdbx_seq_one_letter_code
_entity_poly.pdbx_strand_id
1 'polypeptide(L)'
;MVNYLVISTGINAHNPKILAAIPNSLVQSLTSNTGWLISAAIIERLFALWIHLSLSVLVWIAVNHAAKFWLYPLAICFHAAVDIPAAMHQTNLLASPSVTLILTIILTILLGWFVYWYAHKLGLHFTTQKA
;
A
#
# COMPACT_ATOMS: atom_id res chain seq x y z
N MET A 1 4.47 25.53 -2.62
CA MET A 1 3.53 24.44 -2.27
C MET A 1 2.37 25.05 -1.50
N VAL A 2 1.13 24.76 -1.90
CA VAL A 2 -0.05 25.25 -1.20
C VAL A 2 -0.18 24.47 0.12
N ASN A 3 -0.25 25.17 1.26
CA ASN A 3 -0.37 24.53 2.56
C ASN A 3 -1.84 24.17 2.84
N TYR A 4 -2.15 22.87 2.79
CA TYR A 4 -3.50 22.35 3.03
C TYR A 4 -4.06 22.74 4.41
N LEU A 5 -3.20 22.99 5.40
CA LEU A 5 -3.60 23.47 6.73
C LEU A 5 -4.12 24.92 6.69
N VAL A 6 -3.51 25.77 5.87
CA VAL A 6 -3.94 27.18 5.69
C VAL A 6 -5.26 27.24 4.91
N ILE A 7 -5.46 26.34 3.96
CA ILE A 7 -6.72 26.21 3.23
C ILE A 7 -7.84 25.71 4.15
N SER A 8 -7.61 24.64 4.93
CA SER A 8 -8.66 24.07 5.79
C SER A 8 -9.09 25.05 6.89
N THR A 9 -8.15 25.77 7.51
CA THR A 9 -8.44 26.80 8.51
C THR A 9 -9.13 28.02 7.88
N GLY A 10 -8.74 28.42 6.66
CA GLY A 10 -9.38 29.51 5.94
C GLY A 10 -10.80 29.22 5.46
N ILE A 11 -11.08 27.98 5.05
CA ILE A 11 -12.43 27.50 4.73
C ILE A 11 -13.30 27.48 5.99
N ASN A 12 -12.78 26.92 7.09
CA ASN A 12 -13.50 26.85 8.36
C ASN A 12 -13.82 28.24 8.93
N ALA A 13 -12.90 29.19 8.78
CA ALA A 13 -13.08 30.59 9.20
C ALA A 13 -13.88 31.46 8.21
N HIS A 14 -14.43 30.87 7.13
CA HIS A 14 -15.12 31.58 6.04
C HIS A 14 -14.34 32.80 5.50
N ASN A 15 -13.02 32.73 5.44
CA ASN A 15 -12.18 33.87 5.06
C ASN A 15 -12.23 34.07 3.52
N PRO A 16 -12.79 35.18 3.02
CA PRO A 16 -13.02 35.39 1.59
C PRO A 16 -11.73 35.47 0.77
N LYS A 17 -10.60 35.88 1.38
CA LYS A 17 -9.29 35.94 0.70
C LYS A 17 -8.70 34.55 0.45
N ILE A 18 -8.96 33.60 1.35
CA ILE A 18 -8.48 32.23 1.21
C ILE A 18 -9.37 31.45 0.24
N LEU A 19 -10.68 31.68 0.29
CA LEU A 19 -11.63 31.11 -0.67
C LEU A 19 -11.32 31.53 -2.13
N ALA A 20 -10.96 32.80 -2.35
CA ALA A 20 -10.54 33.30 -3.66
C ALA A 20 -9.15 32.78 -4.10
N ALA A 21 -8.32 32.35 -3.15
CA ALA A 21 -6.99 31.79 -3.42
C ALA A 21 -7.02 30.26 -3.61
N ILE A 22 -8.18 29.60 -3.50
CA ILE A 22 -8.31 28.18 -3.82
C ILE A 22 -8.10 28.04 -5.34
N PRO A 23 -7.06 27.32 -5.79
CA PRO A 23 -6.86 27.08 -7.20
C PRO A 23 -8.05 26.32 -7.79
N ASN A 24 -8.51 26.73 -8.97
CA ASN A 24 -9.53 25.99 -9.71
C ASN A 24 -9.14 24.51 -9.92
N SER A 25 -7.84 24.19 -9.96
CA SER A 25 -7.35 22.81 -10.02
C SER A 25 -7.64 21.99 -8.77
N LEU A 26 -7.67 22.59 -7.56
CA LEU A 26 -8.07 21.88 -6.35
C LEU A 26 -9.57 21.62 -6.33
N VAL A 27 -10.38 22.62 -6.71
CA VAL A 27 -11.84 22.44 -6.86
C VAL A 27 -12.13 21.39 -7.92
N GLN A 28 -11.42 21.42 -9.04
CA GLN A 28 -11.56 20.45 -10.11
C GLN A 28 -11.10 19.07 -9.65
N SER A 29 -9.96 18.91 -8.97
CA SER A 29 -9.56 17.63 -8.39
C SER A 29 -10.57 17.09 -7.37
N LEU A 30 -11.19 17.93 -6.54
CA LEU A 30 -12.19 17.50 -5.55
C LEU A 30 -13.53 17.12 -6.19
N THR A 31 -13.92 17.81 -7.27
CA THR A 31 -15.18 17.56 -7.99
C THR A 31 -15.04 16.47 -9.06
N SER A 32 -13.83 16.26 -9.58
CA SER A 32 -13.53 15.26 -10.62
C SER A 32 -12.96 13.96 -10.04
N ASN A 33 -12.48 13.93 -8.79
CA ASN A 33 -12.14 12.66 -8.14
C ASN A 33 -13.44 11.97 -7.73
N THR A 34 -13.88 11.05 -8.59
CA THR A 34 -14.90 10.07 -8.27
C THR A 34 -14.55 9.42 -6.93
N GLY A 35 -15.49 9.32 -5.99
CA GLY A 35 -15.27 8.72 -4.66
C GLY A 35 -14.63 7.31 -4.73
N TRP A 36 -14.82 6.61 -5.86
CA TRP A 36 -14.11 5.39 -6.19
C TRP A 36 -12.58 5.51 -6.16
N LEU A 37 -11.97 6.55 -6.74
CA LEU A 37 -10.52 6.71 -6.81
C LEU A 37 -9.90 6.89 -5.43
N ILE A 38 -10.58 7.64 -4.55
CA ILE A 38 -10.13 7.85 -3.17
C ILE A 38 -10.21 6.52 -2.38
N SER A 39 -11.34 5.82 -2.48
CA SER A 39 -11.50 4.51 -1.84
C SER A 39 -10.50 3.48 -2.35
N ALA A 40 -10.27 3.42 -3.66
CA ALA A 40 -9.28 2.56 -4.28
C ALA A 40 -7.87 2.83 -3.76
N ALA A 41 -7.48 4.11 -3.62
CA ALA A 41 -6.20 4.49 -3.05
C ALA A 41 -6.05 4.04 -1.59
N ILE A 42 -7.11 4.15 -0.77
CA ILE A 42 -7.09 3.65 0.61
C ILE A 42 -6.91 2.13 0.63
N ILE A 43 -7.66 1.41 -0.20
CA ILE A 43 -7.58 -0.05 -0.32
C ILE A 43 -6.15 -0.46 -0.72
N GLU A 44 -5.57 0.18 -1.72
CA GLU A 44 -4.19 -0.07 -2.16
C GLU A 44 -3.19 0.06 -1.00
N ARG A 45 -3.34 1.06 -0.14
CA ARG A 45 -2.49 1.26 1.05
C ARG A 45 -2.64 0.14 2.07
N LEU A 46 -3.85 -0.38 2.29
CA LEU A 46 -4.07 -1.50 3.22
C LEU A 46 -3.38 -2.77 2.72
N PHE A 47 -3.42 -3.04 1.42
CA PHE A 47 -2.71 -4.17 0.82
C PHE A 47 -1.19 -3.97 0.83
N ALA A 48 -0.69 -2.76 0.55
CA ALA A 48 0.73 -2.43 0.71
C ALA A 48 1.22 -2.68 2.15
N LEU A 49 0.44 -2.30 3.16
CA LEU A 49 0.75 -2.61 4.56
C LEU A 49 0.80 -4.12 4.82
N TRP A 50 -0.13 -4.90 4.25
CA TRP A 50 -0.11 -6.35 4.36
C TRP A 50 1.17 -6.95 3.76
N ILE A 51 1.59 -6.50 2.57
CA ILE A 51 2.85 -6.94 1.95
C ILE A 51 4.03 -6.72 2.89
N HIS A 52 4.16 -5.53 3.49
CA HIS A 52 5.24 -5.23 4.43
C HIS A 52 5.19 -6.10 5.69
N LEU A 53 4.00 -6.39 6.21
CA LEU A 53 3.82 -7.31 7.33
C LEU A 53 4.25 -8.74 6.96
N SER A 54 3.82 -9.24 5.80
CA SER A 54 4.20 -10.57 5.29
C SER A 54 5.71 -10.70 5.09
N LEU A 55 6.38 -9.69 4.53
CA LEU A 55 7.84 -9.67 4.38
C LEU A 55 8.56 -9.60 5.72
N SER A 56 8.03 -8.83 6.68
CA SER A 56 8.59 -8.76 8.04
C SER A 56 8.54 -10.12 8.72
N VAL A 57 7.44 -10.87 8.58
CA VAL A 57 7.32 -12.25 9.07
C VAL A 57 8.31 -13.17 8.36
N LEU A 58 8.46 -13.07 7.04
CA LEU A 58 9.42 -13.87 6.28
C LEU A 58 10.87 -13.67 6.78
N VAL A 59 11.27 -12.42 7.01
CA VAL A 59 12.59 -12.08 7.54
C VAL A 59 12.73 -12.55 8.99
N TRP A 60 11.69 -12.43 9.82
CA TRP A 60 11.68 -12.96 11.18
C TRP A 60 11.90 -14.49 11.20
N ILE A 61 11.25 -15.24 10.30
CA ILE A 61 11.47 -16.68 10.12
C ILE A 61 12.93 -16.97 9.70
N ALA A 62 13.47 -16.16 8.79
CA ALA A 62 14.84 -16.30 8.31
C ALA A 62 15.88 -16.20 9.44
N VAL A 63 15.70 -15.22 10.34
CA VAL A 63 16.56 -14.97 11.49
C VAL A 63 16.42 -16.08 12.54
N ASN A 64 15.18 -16.38 12.96
CA ASN A 64 14.95 -17.11 14.21
C ASN A 64 14.78 -18.63 14.03
N HIS A 65 14.37 -19.10 12.86
CA HIS A 65 14.01 -20.51 12.66
C HIS A 65 14.80 -21.20 11.55
N ALA A 66 15.08 -20.50 10.45
CA ALA A 66 15.68 -21.14 9.29
C ALA A 66 17.22 -21.02 9.22
N ALA A 67 17.82 -20.05 9.93
CA ALA A 67 19.25 -19.68 9.84
C ALA A 67 19.76 -19.58 8.39
N LYS A 68 18.86 -19.32 7.44
CA LYS A 68 19.11 -19.37 6.00
C LYS A 68 19.21 -17.93 5.51
N PHE A 69 20.44 -17.48 5.33
CA PHE A 69 20.74 -16.17 4.74
C PHE A 69 20.10 -15.95 3.37
N TRP A 70 19.72 -17.02 2.66
CA TRP A 70 19.04 -16.94 1.36
C TRP A 70 17.62 -16.36 1.41
N LEU A 71 16.96 -16.34 2.58
CA LEU A 71 15.62 -15.75 2.70
C LEU A 71 15.63 -14.21 2.65
N TYR A 72 16.77 -13.56 2.98
CA TYR A 72 16.90 -12.10 2.88
C TYR A 72 16.85 -11.58 1.44
N PRO A 73 17.70 -12.07 0.50
CA PRO A 73 17.60 -11.64 -0.89
C PRO A 73 16.25 -12.05 -1.50
N LEU A 74 15.67 -13.18 -1.07
CA LEU A 74 14.34 -13.59 -1.50
C LEU A 74 13.25 -12.58 -1.07
N ALA A 75 13.30 -12.05 0.15
CA ALA A 75 12.38 -11.01 0.62
C ALA A 75 12.46 -9.75 -0.25
N ILE A 76 13.67 -9.32 -0.61
CA ILE A 76 13.90 -8.15 -1.47
C ILE A 76 13.35 -8.41 -2.87
N CYS A 77 13.58 -9.60 -3.44
CA CYS A 77 13.02 -9.97 -4.73
C CYS A 77 11.49 -9.95 -4.72
N PHE A 78 10.85 -10.47 -3.67
CA PHE A 78 9.40 -10.40 -3.53
C PHE A 78 8.89 -8.97 -3.37
N HIS A 79 9.58 -8.12 -2.61
CA HIS A 79 9.21 -6.71 -2.49
C HIS A 79 9.19 -6.04 -3.86
N ALA A 80 10.29 -6.17 -4.59
CA ALA A 80 10.43 -5.59 -5.92
C ALA A 80 9.38 -6.13 -6.89
N ALA A 81 9.08 -7.43 -6.84
CA ALA A 81 8.08 -8.05 -7.70
C ALA A 81 6.66 -7.50 -7.47
N VAL A 82 6.31 -7.22 -6.22
CA VAL A 82 4.98 -6.70 -5.86
C VAL A 82 4.84 -5.20 -6.20
N ASP A 83 5.95 -4.48 -6.31
CA ASP A 83 5.96 -3.05 -6.71
C ASP A 83 5.90 -2.85 -8.25
N ILE A 84 6.06 -3.92 -9.04
CA ILE A 84 6.00 -3.85 -10.52
C ILE A 84 4.70 -3.22 -11.04
N PRO A 85 3.49 -3.61 -10.59
CA PRO A 85 2.23 -3.02 -11.06
C PRO A 85 2.18 -1.50 -10.85
N ALA A 86 2.64 -1.04 -9.68
CA ALA A 86 2.68 0.36 -9.35
C ALA A 86 3.70 1.12 -10.23
N ALA A 87 4.89 0.55 -10.45
CA ALA A 87 5.89 1.12 -11.35
C ALA A 87 5.40 1.17 -12.81
N MET A 88 4.67 0.14 -13.27
CA MET A 88 4.06 0.12 -14.60
C MET A 88 2.95 1.16 -14.74
N HIS A 89 2.16 1.42 -13.69
CA HIS A 89 1.18 2.51 -13.69
C HIS A 89 1.86 3.89 -13.77
N GLN A 90 2.95 4.09 -13.01
CA GLN A 90 3.72 5.35 -13.04
C GLN A 90 4.36 5.65 -14.40
N THR A 91 4.73 4.61 -15.14
CA THR A 91 5.33 4.72 -16.48
C THR A 91 4.29 4.76 -17.62
N ASN A 92 3.00 4.88 -17.30
CA ASN A 92 1.87 4.82 -18.26
C ASN A 92 1.77 3.51 -19.06
N LEU A 93 2.44 2.43 -18.63
CA LEU A 93 2.26 1.10 -19.21
C LEU A 93 0.90 0.49 -18.82
N LEU A 94 0.44 0.77 -17.60
CA LEU A 94 -0.95 0.54 -17.20
C LEU A 94 -1.70 1.86 -17.09
N ALA A 95 -2.61 2.11 -18.03
CA ALA A 95 -3.44 3.31 -18.03
C ALA A 95 -4.64 3.22 -17.05
N SER A 96 -4.99 2.02 -16.57
CA SER A 96 -6.18 1.80 -15.74
C SER A 96 -5.83 1.60 -14.27
N PRO A 97 -6.22 2.53 -13.37
CA PRO A 97 -6.00 2.40 -11.93
C PRO A 97 -6.63 1.13 -11.34
N SER A 98 -7.78 0.70 -11.89
CA SER A 98 -8.47 -0.50 -11.43
C SER A 98 -7.68 -1.79 -11.70
N VAL A 99 -6.97 -1.86 -12.85
CA VAL A 99 -6.17 -3.03 -13.20
C VAL A 99 -4.94 -3.12 -12.28
N THR A 100 -4.29 -1.99 -12.01
CA THR A 100 -3.19 -1.91 -11.05
C THR A 100 -3.63 -2.39 -9.67
N LEU A 101 -4.78 -1.91 -9.18
CA LEU A 101 -5.32 -2.33 -7.89
C LEU A 101 -5.56 -3.85 -7.83
N ILE A 102 -6.23 -4.41 -8.83
CA ILE A 102 -6.53 -5.85 -8.88
C ILE A 102 -5.23 -6.67 -8.88
N LEU A 103 -4.23 -6.26 -9.67
CA LEU A 103 -2.96 -6.96 -9.75
C LEU A 103 -2.21 -6.90 -8.41
N THR A 104 -2.17 -5.75 -7.74
CA THR A 104 -1.59 -5.60 -6.40
C THR A 104 -2.29 -6.48 -5.38
N ILE A 105 -3.62 -6.55 -5.39
CA ILE A 105 -4.40 -7.41 -4.49
C ILE A 105 -4.04 -8.88 -4.69
N ILE A 106 -4.00 -9.35 -5.95
CA ILE A 106 -3.66 -10.73 -6.30
C ILE A 106 -2.25 -11.07 -5.79
N LEU A 107 -1.26 -10.22 -6.08
CA LEU A 107 0.12 -10.43 -5.65
C LEU A 107 0.24 -10.45 -4.12
N THR A 108 -0.51 -9.59 -3.42
CA THR A 108 -0.55 -9.56 -1.96
C THR A 108 -1.09 -10.87 -1.38
N ILE A 109 -2.20 -11.37 -1.92
CA ILE A 109 -2.81 -12.64 -1.47
C ILE A 109 -1.85 -13.80 -1.71
N LEU A 110 -1.21 -13.87 -2.89
CA LEU A 110 -0.25 -14.91 -3.23
C LEU A 110 0.98 -14.90 -2.30
N LEU A 111 1.51 -13.71 -2.01
CA LEU A 111 2.61 -13.55 -1.08
C LEU A 111 2.22 -13.96 0.34
N GLY A 112 1.07 -13.50 0.83
CA GLY A 112 0.55 -13.86 2.14
C GLY A 112 0.34 -15.37 2.28
N TRP A 113 -0.23 -16.00 1.25
CA TRP A 113 -0.37 -17.45 1.16
C TRP A 113 0.97 -18.17 1.20
N PHE A 114 1.95 -17.71 0.42
CA PHE A 114 3.29 -18.29 0.41
C PHE A 114 3.96 -18.22 1.78
N VAL A 115 3.89 -17.06 2.44
CA VAL A 115 4.45 -16.87 3.79
C VAL A 115 3.76 -17.77 4.80
N TYR A 116 2.43 -17.86 4.76
CA TYR A 116 1.66 -18.76 5.63
C TYR A 116 2.04 -20.23 5.42
N TRP A 117 2.08 -20.69 4.16
CA TRP A 117 2.47 -22.05 3.81
C TRP A 117 3.91 -22.35 4.28
N TYR A 118 4.83 -21.41 4.08
CA TYR A 118 6.22 -21.57 4.48
C TYR A 118 6.35 -21.67 6.01
N ALA A 119 5.63 -20.82 6.76
CA ALA A 119 5.59 -20.88 8.22
C ALA A 119 5.06 -22.23 8.72
N HIS A 120 3.96 -22.72 8.13
CA HIS A 120 3.38 -24.01 8.51
C HIS A 120 4.32 -25.19 8.16
N LYS A 121 5.06 -25.10 7.05
CA LYS A 121 6.08 -26.12 6.70
C LYS A 121 7.21 -26.20 7.73
N LEU A 122 7.53 -25.10 8.39
CA LEU A 122 8.50 -25.04 9.49
C LEU A 122 7.92 -25.49 10.84
N GLY A 123 6.66 -25.94 10.88
CA GLY A 123 5.98 -26.34 12.12
C GLY A 123 5.60 -25.18 13.03
N LEU A 124 5.64 -23.94 12.52
CA LEU A 124 5.24 -22.76 13.27
C LEU A 124 3.72 -22.69 13.31
N HIS A 125 3.15 -23.25 14.37
CA HIS A 125 1.78 -22.94 14.72
C HIS A 125 1.77 -21.58 15.43
N PHE A 126 1.13 -20.59 14.81
CA PHE A 126 0.79 -19.32 15.45
C PHE A 126 -0.31 -19.53 16.51
N THR A 127 -0.13 -20.50 17.41
CA THR A 127 -1.05 -20.70 18.52
C THR A 127 -0.93 -19.47 19.41
N THR A 128 -2.01 -18.70 19.48
CA THR A 128 -2.22 -17.71 20.52
C THR A 128 -1.91 -18.35 21.86
N GLN A 129 -0.77 -18.01 22.45
CA GLN A 129 -0.50 -18.35 23.84
C GLN A 129 -1.58 -17.60 24.62
N LYS A 130 -2.59 -18.34 25.11
CA LYS A 130 -3.63 -17.77 25.97
C LYS A 130 -2.90 -17.25 27.20
N ALA A 131 -2.87 -15.93 27.34
CA ALA A 131 -2.53 -15.24 28.58
C ALA A 131 -3.59 -15.56 29.65
#